data_AF-A0AAU9JGS6-F1
#
_entry.id   AF-A0AAU9JGS6-F1
#
_cell.length_a   1.000
_cell.length_b   1.000
_cell.length_c   1.000
_cell.angle_alpha   90.00
_cell.angle_beta   90.00
_cell.angle_gamma   90.00
#
_symmetry.space_group_name_H-M   'P 1'
#
loop_
_entity.id
_entity.type
_entity.pdbx_description
1 polymer ?
#
loop_
_entity_poly.entity_id
_entity_poly.type
_entity_poly.pdbx_seq_one_letter_code
_entity_poly.pdbx_strand_id
1 'polypeptide(L)'
;MPLYFIQWAELYIAWNKKEEAEECLSKAENLLNIGKIWLFSKKSIKINDLDCISDYIDLAKIYVSVNNFRKAEKILKYTKDAIYKKRHNDLFSKLDIYYSLGDLYAKKQRYKNAKHYFSKALHLQKKINPNSNAVSDLNKWLIEIDGILEIYG
;
A
#
# COMPACT_ATOMS: atom_id res chain seq x y z
N MET A 1 -6.41 -17.41 -8.42
CA MET A 1 -5.47 -16.62 -7.59
C MET A 1 -5.86 -15.15 -7.68
N PRO A 2 -5.87 -14.38 -6.57
CA PRO A 2 -6.17 -12.94 -6.58
C PRO A 2 -5.23 -12.14 -7.49
N LEU A 3 -3.97 -12.58 -7.64
CA LEU A 3 -2.97 -12.02 -8.56
C LEU A 3 -3.44 -11.89 -10.02
N TYR A 4 -4.27 -12.83 -10.51
CA TYR A 4 -4.83 -12.76 -11.86
C TYR A 4 -5.72 -11.52 -12.02
N PHE A 5 -6.64 -11.28 -11.08
CA PHE A 5 -7.54 -10.12 -11.17
C PHE A 5 -6.82 -8.78 -11.00
N ILE A 6 -5.72 -8.77 -10.25
CA ILE A 6 -4.80 -7.63 -10.11
C ILE A 6 -4.14 -7.31 -11.47
N GLN A 7 -3.59 -8.31 -12.16
CA GLN A 7 -2.99 -8.14 -13.49
C GLN A 7 -3.99 -7.66 -14.55
N TRP A 8 -5.22 -8.19 -14.54
CA TRP A 8 -6.27 -7.71 -15.44
C TRP A 8 -6.70 -6.28 -15.12
N ALA A 9 -6.77 -5.90 -13.84
CA ALA A 9 -7.06 -4.52 -13.46
C ALA A 9 -5.99 -3.55 -13.98
N GLU A 10 -4.70 -3.90 -13.87
CA GLU A 10 -3.60 -3.12 -14.44
C GLU A 10 -3.73 -2.95 -15.96
N LEU A 11 -4.08 -4.02 -16.67
CA LEU A 11 -4.32 -3.98 -18.11
C LEU A 11 -5.50 -3.07 -18.49
N TYR A 12 -6.60 -3.14 -17.74
CA TYR A 12 -7.76 -2.28 -17.95
C TYR A 12 -7.45 -0.80 -17.65
N ILE A 13 -6.62 -0.52 -16.65
CA ILE A 13 -6.11 0.84 -16.38
C ILE A 13 -5.27 1.35 -17.56
N ALA A 14 -4.40 0.51 -18.12
CA ALA A 14 -3.61 0.86 -19.30
C ALA A 14 -4.50 1.18 -20.52
N TRP A 15 -5.66 0.53 -20.62
CA TRP A 15 -6.68 0.81 -21.64
C TRP A 15 -7.67 1.91 -21.27
N ASN A 16 -7.47 2.62 -20.16
CA ASN A 16 -8.34 3.68 -19.64
C ASN A 16 -9.80 3.22 -19.36
N LYS A 17 -9.99 1.92 -19.11
CA LYS A 17 -11.27 1.26 -18.81
C LYS A 17 -11.45 1.13 -17.30
N LYS A 18 -11.87 2.24 -16.67
CA LYS A 18 -11.92 2.36 -15.20
C LYS A 18 -13.01 1.51 -14.56
N GLU A 19 -14.17 1.38 -15.20
CA GLU A 19 -15.30 0.60 -14.64
C GLU A 19 -14.97 -0.89 -14.58
N GLU A 20 -14.38 -1.44 -15.65
CA GLU A 20 -13.96 -2.84 -15.71
C GLU A 20 -12.81 -3.15 -14.74
N ALA A 21 -11.92 -2.16 -14.52
CA ALA A 21 -10.87 -2.26 -13.51
C ALA A 21 -11.47 -2.34 -12.08
N GLU A 22 -12.50 -1.55 -11.78
CA GLU A 22 -13.17 -1.61 -10.47
C GLU A 22 -13.90 -2.95 -10.23
N GLU A 23 -14.49 -3.54 -11.28
CA GLU A 23 -15.12 -4.85 -11.18
C GLU A 23 -14.08 -5.95 -10.89
N CYS A 24 -12.94 -5.92 -11.57
CA CYS A 24 -11.82 -6.83 -11.33
C CYS A 24 -11.27 -6.68 -9.90
N LEU A 25 -11.16 -5.44 -9.42
CA LEU A 25 -10.73 -5.16 -8.05
C LEU A 25 -11.72 -5.65 -7.00
N SER A 26 -13.02 -5.48 -7.23
CA SER A 26 -14.07 -6.02 -6.36
C SER A 26 -14.00 -7.56 -6.28
N LYS A 27 -13.77 -8.22 -7.42
CA LYS A 27 -13.54 -9.68 -7.48
C LYS A 27 -12.26 -10.09 -6.72
N ALA A 28 -11.18 -9.33 -6.85
CA ALA A 28 -9.94 -9.54 -6.11
C ALA A 28 -10.14 -9.38 -4.59
N GLU A 29 -10.83 -8.32 -4.15
CA GLU A 29 -11.19 -8.11 -2.74
C GLU A 29 -12.03 -9.26 -2.18
N ASN A 30 -13.03 -9.72 -2.93
CA ASN A 30 -13.88 -10.85 -2.53
C ASN A 30 -13.06 -12.14 -2.40
N LEU A 31 -12.18 -12.44 -3.34
CA LEU A 31 -11.30 -13.61 -3.27
C LEU A 31 -10.33 -13.55 -2.09
N LEU A 32 -9.78 -12.38 -1.81
CA LEU A 32 -8.92 -12.16 -0.64
C LEU A 32 -9.71 -12.28 0.67
N ASN A 33 -10.96 -11.82 0.72
CA ASN A 33 -11.83 -11.97 1.88
C ASN A 33 -12.32 -13.41 2.07
N ILE A 34 -12.63 -14.12 0.99
CA ILE A 34 -12.92 -15.57 1.01
C ILE A 34 -11.67 -16.31 1.47
N GLY A 35 -10.48 -15.95 0.96
CA GLY A 35 -9.20 -16.47 1.42
C GLY A 35 -8.99 -16.28 2.92
N LYS A 36 -9.29 -15.09 3.45
CA LYS A 36 -9.30 -14.82 4.91
C LYS A 36 -10.25 -15.74 5.67
N ILE A 37 -11.50 -15.90 5.21
CA ILE A 37 -12.50 -16.76 5.87
C ILE A 37 -12.06 -18.23 5.83
N TRP A 38 -11.52 -18.68 4.69
CA TRP A 38 -10.96 -20.02 4.52
C TRP A 38 -9.73 -20.26 5.40
N LEU A 39 -8.83 -19.28 5.51
CA LEU A 39 -7.65 -19.31 6.40
C LEU A 39 -8.05 -19.32 7.88
N PHE A 40 -9.11 -18.61 8.26
CA PHE A 40 -9.61 -18.57 9.63
C PHE A 40 -10.33 -19.88 10.01
N SER A 41 -11.03 -20.49 9.06
CA SER A 41 -11.73 -21.78 9.21
C SER A 41 -10.75 -22.97 9.25
N LYS A 42 -9.67 -22.90 8.46
CA LYS A 42 -8.68 -23.98 8.35
C LYS A 42 -7.41 -23.62 9.12
N LYS A 43 -7.39 -23.94 10.42
CA LYS A 43 -6.33 -23.68 11.42
C LYS A 43 -4.91 -24.20 11.09
N SER A 44 -4.59 -24.64 9.87
CA SER A 44 -3.29 -25.25 9.56
C SER A 44 -2.98 -25.25 8.06
N ILE A 45 -2.62 -24.11 7.48
CA ILE A 45 -1.63 -24.12 6.40
C ILE A 45 -0.72 -22.90 6.64
N LYS A 46 0.57 -23.16 6.92
CA LYS A 46 1.64 -22.16 6.83
C LYS A 46 1.87 -21.80 5.35
N ILE A 47 0.85 -21.31 4.65
CA ILE A 47 1.11 -20.44 3.51
C ILE A 47 1.59 -19.15 4.16
N ASN A 48 2.78 -18.70 3.79
CA ASN A 48 3.40 -17.54 4.38
C ASN A 48 2.37 -16.40 4.45
N ASP A 49 2.01 -15.99 5.67
CA ASP A 49 1.16 -14.82 5.92
C ASP A 49 1.69 -13.54 5.20
N LEU A 50 2.94 -13.58 4.71
CA LEU A 50 3.59 -12.60 3.84
C LEU A 50 2.92 -12.46 2.46
N ASP A 51 2.50 -13.56 1.83
CA ASP A 51 1.93 -13.53 0.46
C ASP A 51 0.62 -12.75 0.42
N CYS A 52 -0.20 -12.85 1.48
CA CYS A 52 -1.42 -12.06 1.59
C CYS A 52 -1.13 -10.56 1.78
N ILE A 53 -0.02 -10.19 2.43
CA ILE A 53 0.29 -8.78 2.69
C ILE A 53 0.73 -8.07 1.42
N SER A 54 1.61 -8.69 0.62
CA SER A 54 2.00 -8.17 -0.69
C SER A 54 0.79 -8.00 -1.60
N ASP A 55 -0.11 -9.00 -1.65
CA ASP A 55 -1.34 -8.93 -2.46
C ASP A 55 -2.23 -7.74 -2.06
N TYR A 56 -2.36 -7.46 -0.76
CA TYR A 56 -3.13 -6.29 -0.29
C TYR A 56 -2.44 -4.96 -0.60
N ILE A 57 -1.10 -4.91 -0.57
CA ILE A 57 -0.33 -3.72 -0.93
C ILE A 57 -0.52 -3.42 -2.41
N ASP A 58 -0.41 -4.42 -3.28
CA ASP A 58 -0.55 -4.25 -4.72
C ASP A 58 -1.98 -3.85 -5.09
N LEU A 59 -2.98 -4.48 -4.46
CA LEU A 59 -4.38 -4.07 -4.59
C LEU A 59 -4.62 -2.62 -4.13
N ALA A 60 -3.93 -2.16 -3.07
CA ALA A 60 -4.00 -0.76 -2.67
C ALA A 60 -3.36 0.19 -3.69
N LYS A 61 -2.21 -0.17 -4.28
CA LYS A 61 -1.57 0.61 -5.36
C LYS A 61 -2.49 0.74 -6.56
N ILE A 62 -3.17 -0.33 -6.94
CA ILE A 62 -4.13 -0.29 -8.05
C ILE A 62 -5.32 0.60 -7.68
N TYR A 63 -5.87 0.53 -6.47
CA TYR A 63 -6.92 1.47 -6.07
C TYR A 63 -6.48 2.94 -6.10
N VAL A 64 -5.22 3.24 -5.81
CA VAL A 64 -4.65 4.58 -5.98
C VAL A 64 -4.66 4.98 -7.46
N SER A 65 -4.30 4.08 -8.37
CA SER A 65 -4.30 4.36 -9.82
C SER A 65 -5.70 4.58 -10.40
N VAL A 66 -6.73 3.94 -9.84
CA VAL A 66 -8.15 4.15 -10.20
C VAL A 66 -8.74 5.40 -9.51
N ASN A 67 -7.93 6.19 -8.79
CA ASN A 67 -8.35 7.34 -7.98
C ASN A 67 -9.34 6.99 -6.83
N ASN A 68 -9.46 5.71 -6.47
CA ASN A 68 -10.31 5.28 -5.36
C ASN A 68 -9.55 5.32 -4.03
N PHE A 69 -9.20 6.54 -3.61
CA PHE A 69 -8.35 6.78 -2.44
C PHE A 69 -8.97 6.29 -1.12
N ARG A 70 -10.31 6.22 -1.03
CA ARG A 70 -11.02 5.78 0.17
C ARG A 70 -10.81 4.29 0.44
N LYS A 71 -10.89 3.45 -0.60
CA LYS A 71 -10.65 2.01 -0.48
C LYS A 71 -9.17 1.72 -0.23
N ALA A 72 -8.27 2.36 -0.99
CA ALA A 72 -6.83 2.27 -0.78
C ALA A 72 -6.43 2.57 0.68
N GLU A 73 -6.96 3.65 1.27
CA GLU A 73 -6.68 4.00 2.67
C GLU A 73 -7.11 2.90 3.66
N LYS A 74 -8.29 2.30 3.43
CA LYS A 74 -8.85 1.27 4.30
C LYS A 74 -7.97 0.01 4.27
N ILE A 75 -7.54 -0.40 3.08
CA ILE A 75 -6.70 -1.58 2.88
C ILE A 75 -5.30 -1.36 3.47
N LEU A 76 -4.68 -0.20 3.24
CA LEU A 76 -3.37 0.13 3.80
C LEU A 76 -3.38 0.25 5.33
N LYS A 77 -4.45 0.79 5.92
CA LYS A 77 -4.60 0.81 7.39
C LYS A 77 -4.78 -0.60 7.96
N TYR A 78 -5.61 -1.42 7.31
CA TYR A 78 -5.82 -2.80 7.71
C TYR A 78 -4.53 -3.63 7.66
N THR A 79 -3.77 -3.55 6.56
CA THR A 79 -2.50 -4.27 6.39
C THR A 79 -1.46 -3.81 7.40
N LYS A 80 -1.34 -2.50 7.64
CA LYS A 80 -0.49 -1.95 8.69
C LYS A 80 -0.81 -2.60 10.05
N ASP A 81 -2.08 -2.58 10.47
CA ASP A 81 -2.49 -3.14 11.75
C ASP A 81 -2.24 -4.66 11.83
N ALA A 82 -2.42 -5.38 10.73
CA ALA A 82 -2.14 -6.81 10.64
C ALA A 82 -0.65 -7.11 10.86
N ILE A 83 0.25 -6.36 10.22
CA ILE A 83 1.71 -6.51 10.42
C ILE A 83 2.11 -6.27 11.88
N TYR A 84 1.57 -5.22 12.50
CA TYR A 84 1.88 -4.88 13.89
C TYR A 84 1.37 -5.93 14.88
N LYS A 85 0.14 -6.42 14.69
CA LYS A 85 -0.46 -7.44 15.57
C LYS A 85 0.27 -8.77 15.50
N LYS A 86 0.65 -9.21 14.29
CA LYS A 86 1.30 -10.51 14.09
C LYS A 86 2.82 -10.49 14.34
N ARG A 87 3.39 -9.37 14.78
CA ARG A 87 4.85 -9.17 14.97
C ARG A 87 5.66 -9.60 13.74
N HIS A 88 5.12 -9.39 12.54
CA HIS A 88 5.87 -9.67 11.32
C HIS A 88 7.09 -8.75 11.30
N ASN A 89 8.28 -9.33 11.22
CA ASN A 89 9.54 -8.59 11.27
C ASN A 89 10.06 -8.22 9.88
N ASP A 90 9.26 -8.40 8.83
CA ASP A 90 9.63 -7.97 7.50
C ASP A 90 9.62 -6.44 7.42
N LEU A 91 10.82 -5.89 7.28
CA LEU A 91 11.05 -4.46 7.15
C LEU A 91 10.66 -3.96 5.75
N PHE A 92 10.73 -4.81 4.72
CA PHE A 92 10.37 -4.45 3.34
C PHE A 92 8.86 -4.23 3.22
N SER A 93 8.03 -5.19 3.66
CA SER A 93 6.57 -4.99 3.66
C SER A 93 6.12 -3.76 4.48
N LYS A 94 6.79 -3.49 5.61
CA LYS A 94 6.52 -2.30 6.43
C LYS A 94 6.85 -1.02 5.67
N LEU A 95 8.02 -0.99 5.02
CA LEU A 95 8.45 0.14 4.20
C LEU A 95 7.44 0.43 3.11
N ASP A 96 7.03 -0.59 2.35
CA ASP A 96 6.09 -0.45 1.23
C ASP A 96 4.73 0.10 1.68
N ILE A 97 4.20 -0.35 2.82
CA ILE A 97 2.95 0.19 3.38
C ILE A 97 3.11 1.66 3.78
N TYR A 98 4.23 2.02 4.42
CA TYR A 98 4.47 3.40 4.81
C TYR A 98 4.67 4.34 3.64
N TYR A 99 5.38 3.87 2.60
CA TYR A 99 5.53 4.59 1.35
C TYR A 99 4.18 4.79 0.65
N SER A 100 3.38 3.72 0.53
CA SER A 100 2.06 3.76 -0.11
C SER A 100 1.07 4.65 0.64
N LEU A 101 1.12 4.68 1.97
CA LEU A 101 0.34 5.63 2.77
C LEU A 101 0.80 7.08 2.54
N GLY A 102 2.11 7.31 2.47
CA GLY A 102 2.69 8.62 2.13
C GLY A 102 2.18 9.15 0.79
N ASP A 103 2.31 8.33 -0.27
CA ASP A 103 1.84 8.67 -1.62
C ASP A 103 0.33 8.93 -1.65
N LEU A 104 -0.46 8.07 -0.98
CA LEU A 104 -1.91 8.25 -0.86
C LEU A 104 -2.26 9.60 -0.22
N TYR A 105 -1.62 9.98 0.89
CA TYR A 105 -1.91 11.24 1.55
C TYR A 105 -1.39 12.46 0.77
N ALA A 106 -0.28 12.32 0.05
CA ALA A 106 0.22 13.35 -0.86
C ALA A 106 -0.78 13.61 -1.99
N LYS A 107 -1.30 12.56 -2.65
CA LYS A 107 -2.35 12.67 -3.67
C LYS A 107 -3.66 13.26 -3.14
N LYS A 108 -3.98 13.02 -1.86
CA LYS A 108 -5.12 13.66 -1.17
C LYS A 108 -4.83 15.08 -0.69
N GLN A 109 -3.67 15.66 -1.02
CA GLN A 109 -3.22 17.00 -0.58
C GLN A 109 -3.15 17.14 0.96
N ARG A 110 -3.02 16.03 1.69
CA ARG A 110 -2.88 16.01 3.15
C ARG A 110 -1.41 15.92 3.54
N TYR A 111 -0.69 16.99 3.24
CA TYR A 111 0.77 17.06 3.33
C TYR A 111 1.33 16.76 4.74
N LYS A 112 0.66 17.19 5.82
CA LYS A 112 1.06 16.85 7.20
C LYS A 112 1.07 15.34 7.45
N ASN A 113 0.06 14.62 6.95
CA ASN A 113 0.00 13.17 7.09
C ASN A 113 1.01 12.48 6.17
N ALA A 114 1.17 12.98 4.94
CA ALA A 114 2.15 12.46 3.99
C ALA A 114 3.58 12.54 4.58
N LYS A 115 3.96 13.70 5.14
CA LYS A 115 5.25 13.90 5.84
C LYS A 115 5.48 12.86 6.92
N HIS A 116 4.49 12.63 7.79
CA HIS A 116 4.58 11.65 8.88
C HIS A 116 4.86 10.23 8.37
N TYR A 117 4.17 9.79 7.33
CA TYR A 117 4.35 8.44 6.79
C TYR A 117 5.64 8.30 5.98
N PHE A 118 6.02 9.30 5.17
CA PHE A 118 7.30 9.30 4.46
C PHE A 118 8.50 9.35 5.42
N SER A 119 8.39 10.05 6.55
CA SER A 119 9.44 10.08 7.59
C SER A 119 9.63 8.70 8.23
N LYS A 120 8.53 7.96 8.46
CA LYS A 120 8.60 6.57 8.94
C LYS A 120 9.18 5.62 7.89
N ALA A 121 8.80 5.79 6.63
CA ALA A 121 9.38 5.02 5.51
C ALA A 121 10.89 5.27 5.42
N LEU A 122 11.32 6.52 5.50
CA LEU A 122 12.74 6.91 5.46
C LEU A 122 13.54 6.25 6.58
N HIS A 123 13.01 6.28 7.81
CA HIS A 123 13.68 5.64 8.95
C HIS A 123 13.83 4.13 8.78
N LEU A 124 12.84 3.45 8.16
CA LEU A 124 12.95 2.03 7.83
C LEU A 124 13.92 1.78 6.68
N GLN A 125 13.85 2.58 5.62
CA GLN A 125 14.75 2.48 4.47
C GLN A 125 16.21 2.64 4.91
N LYS A 126 16.51 3.59 5.80
CA LYS A 126 17.86 3.77 6.37
C LYS A 126 18.34 2.56 7.17
N LYS A 127 17.44 1.83 7.83
CA LYS A 127 17.76 0.58 8.54
C LYS A 127 18.02 -0.59 7.59
N ILE A 128 17.29 -0.66 6.48
CA ILE A 128 17.43 -1.72 5.48
C ILE A 128 18.68 -1.47 4.63
N ASN A 129 18.76 -0.31 4.00
CA ASN A 129 19.89 0.11 3.17
C ASN A 129 19.98 1.65 3.13
N PRO A 130 20.95 2.25 3.85
CA PRO A 130 21.11 3.70 3.95
C PRO A 130 21.59 4.37 2.66
N ASN A 131 22.24 3.63 1.75
CA ASN A 131 22.76 4.15 0.47
C ASN A 131 21.83 3.86 -0.72
N SER A 132 20.57 3.51 -0.44
CA SER A 132 19.56 3.27 -1.46
C SER A 132 19.08 4.57 -2.09
N ASN A 133 18.85 4.57 -3.40
CA ASN A 133 18.19 5.68 -4.12
C ASN A 133 16.81 6.02 -3.53
N ALA A 134 16.13 5.05 -2.91
CA ALA A 134 14.85 5.31 -2.24
C ALA A 134 14.99 6.29 -1.05
N VAL A 135 16.17 6.36 -0.40
CA VAL A 135 16.45 7.34 0.66
C VAL A 135 16.50 8.75 0.08
N SER A 136 17.16 8.94 -1.06
CA SER A 136 17.21 10.24 -1.74
C SER A 136 15.83 10.66 -2.24
N ASP A 137 15.05 9.73 -2.80
CA ASP A 137 13.69 10.01 -3.28
C ASP A 137 12.78 10.45 -2.13
N LEU A 138 12.79 9.71 -1.02
CA LEU A 138 12.02 10.05 0.18
C LEU A 138 12.45 11.40 0.78
N ASN A 139 13.74 11.72 0.79
CA ASN A 139 14.22 13.02 1.24
C ASN A 139 13.72 14.15 0.34
N LYS A 140 13.70 13.94 -0.98
CA LYS A 140 13.17 14.92 -1.94
C LYS A 140 11.68 15.20 -1.70
N TRP A 141 10.87 14.14 -1.55
CA TRP A 141 9.46 14.27 -1.19
C TRP A 141 9.24 15.05 0.11
N LEU A 142 10.08 14.81 1.14
CA LEU A 142 9.98 15.52 2.41
C LEU A 142 10.30 17.01 2.27
N ILE A 143 11.32 17.38 1.50
CA ILE A 143 11.69 18.78 1.24
C ILE A 143 10.56 19.50 0.49
N GLU A 144 10.00 18.86 -0.54
CA GLU A 144 8.87 19.43 -1.31
C GLU A 144 7.64 19.65 -0.43
N ILE A 145 7.30 18.66 0.41
CA ILE A 145 6.20 18.76 1.37
C ILE A 145 6.44 19.88 2.39
N ASP A 146 7.68 20.06 2.85
CA ASP A 146 8.03 21.12 3.79
C ASP A 146 7.89 22.50 3.16
N GLY A 147 8.36 22.69 1.92
CA GLY A 147 8.12 23.93 1.19
C GLY A 147 6.63 24.24 1.02
N ILE A 148 5.80 23.24 0.71
CA ILE A 148 4.34 23.41 0.62
C ILE A 148 3.75 23.78 1.98
N LEU A 149 4.18 23.13 3.06
CA LEU A 149 3.68 23.42 4.40
C LEU A 149 4.11 24.80 4.91
N GLU A 150 5.25 25.32 4.50
CA GLU A 150 5.70 26.69 4.81
C GLU A 150 4.90 27.75 4.05
N ILE A 151 4.49 27.47 2.82
CA ILE A 151 3.69 28.39 1.99
C ILE A 151 2.22 28.42 2.45
N TYR A 152 1.66 27.28 2.85
CA TYR A 152 0.24 27.12 3.16
C TYR A 152 -0.08 26.90 4.66
N GLY A 153 0.93 26.96 5.54
CA GLY A 153 0.82 26.74 6.99
C GLY A 153 0.62 28.03 7.77
#